data_AF-A0A1V9X113-F1
#
_entry.id   AF-A0A1V9X113-F1
#
_cell.length_a   1.000
_cell.length_b   1.000
_cell.length_c   1.000
_cell.angle_alpha   90.00
_cell.angle_beta   90.00
_cell.angle_gamma   90.00
#
_symmetry.space_group_name_H-M   'P 1'
#
loop_
_entity.id
_entity.type
_entity.pdbx_description
1 polymer ?
#
loop_
_entity_poly.entity_id
_entity_poly.type
_entity_poly.pdbx_seq_one_letter_code
_entity_poly.pdbx_strand_id
1 'polypeptide(L)'
;MATAYKSSPGNDPTASLDTIKRKNHRIIIADVKKEVGLHTLCAAHKLEMTWRQKYVWVLPSWLPKGWFNVSKDELPAGCTMEHIENAVNLSFTYRFKEVEDDSFEINAGFKNVLEWKTTFNGTIVPYAGYAYDAIWTLANSLDKLNSTRFIPSVLDPFRKRLYMAKWIQTIKRNSFNEVTGTVSFRSTTRQSQPIYLDQYVAGEYKPEPRSIKTSALNDDDEEFKIVHKILWPLGRPTDGSAPSGSKGCQSLIKGLAAFLRIECEIATAIAIVVIVLASIIAFGFVGGALVYRHYEKKVRLIEQQQDSSLSSLSEYELPEDSVRIYRSLGEGAFGKVYLGEYLKEEGCVFAVAIKAARDPKNLNAKLVVERSRGYETI
;
A
#
# COMPACT_ATOMS: atom_id res chain seq x y z
N MET A 1 15.48 9.80 -5.33
CA MET A 1 16.10 10.38 -6.54
C MET A 1 15.21 11.51 -7.03
N ALA A 2 15.66 12.76 -7.02
CA ALA A 2 14.87 13.89 -7.53
C ALA A 2 14.86 13.85 -9.07
N THR A 3 13.71 14.08 -9.69
CA THR A 3 13.58 14.14 -11.16
C THR A 3 13.14 15.54 -11.55
N ALA A 4 13.93 16.21 -12.40
CA ALA A 4 13.60 17.53 -12.90
C ALA A 4 12.68 17.45 -14.12
N TYR A 5 11.66 18.31 -14.15
CA TYR A 5 10.75 18.47 -15.28
C TYR A 5 10.78 19.93 -15.72
N LYS A 6 11.03 20.18 -17.00
CA LYS A 6 10.94 21.53 -17.58
C LYS A 6 9.57 21.68 -18.25
N SER A 7 8.92 22.83 -18.12
CA SER A 7 7.70 23.13 -18.88
C SER A 7 8.01 23.26 -20.37
N SER A 8 7.04 22.93 -21.21
CA SER A 8 7.12 23.05 -22.68
C SER A 8 7.26 24.52 -23.09
N PRO A 9 7.88 24.84 -24.25
CA PRO A 9 7.78 26.19 -24.83
C PRO A 9 6.31 26.62 -24.94
N GLY A 10 5.95 27.75 -24.31
CA GLY A 10 4.58 28.27 -24.24
C GLY A 10 4.02 28.50 -22.83
N ASN A 11 4.82 28.27 -21.77
CA ASN A 11 4.43 28.52 -20.37
C ASN A 11 3.25 27.68 -19.85
N ASP A 12 2.81 26.65 -20.58
CA ASP A 12 1.79 25.70 -20.10
C ASP A 12 2.46 24.54 -19.31
N PRO A 13 2.21 24.43 -17.99
CA PRO A 13 2.78 23.38 -17.16
C PRO A 13 1.98 22.06 -17.20
N THR A 14 0.81 22.01 -17.83
CA THR A 14 -0.13 20.88 -17.70
C THR A 14 0.47 19.53 -18.12
N ALA A 15 1.19 19.46 -19.24
CA ALA A 15 1.79 18.20 -19.70
C ALA A 15 2.89 17.67 -18.74
N SER A 16 3.68 18.58 -18.15
CA SER A 16 4.71 18.23 -17.17
C SER A 16 4.07 17.77 -15.86
N LEU A 17 3.02 18.45 -15.39
CA LEU A 17 2.26 18.06 -14.20
C LEU A 17 1.53 16.73 -14.37
N ASP A 18 0.95 16.46 -15.54
CA ASP A 18 0.33 15.17 -15.83
C ASP A 18 1.36 14.02 -15.77
N THR A 19 2.58 14.26 -16.26
CA THR A 19 3.68 13.31 -16.16
C THR A 19 4.10 13.06 -14.70
N ILE A 20 4.17 14.11 -13.89
CA ILE A 20 4.44 14.02 -12.44
C ILE A 20 3.33 13.23 -11.73
N LYS A 21 2.07 13.49 -12.08
CA LYS A 21 0.90 12.76 -11.55
C LYS A 21 0.95 11.27 -11.89
N ARG A 22 1.21 10.92 -13.16
CA ARG A 22 1.34 9.53 -13.63
C ARG A 22 2.45 8.75 -12.92
N LYS A 23 3.56 9.43 -12.59
CA LYS A 23 4.68 8.86 -11.81
C LYS A 23 4.46 8.89 -10.30
N ASN A 24 3.31 9.38 -9.85
CA ASN A 24 2.93 9.46 -8.44
C ASN A 24 3.93 10.25 -7.57
N HIS A 25 4.62 11.25 -8.11
CA HIS A 25 5.50 12.10 -7.31
C HIS A 25 4.66 13.08 -6.50
N ARG A 26 4.69 12.97 -5.16
CA ARG A 26 3.81 13.74 -4.27
C ARG A 26 4.46 14.98 -3.66
N ILE A 27 5.78 15.07 -3.66
CA ILE A 27 6.54 16.23 -3.19
C ILE A 27 7.08 16.96 -4.43
N ILE A 28 6.69 18.21 -4.61
CA ILE A 28 6.99 19.01 -5.80
C ILE A 28 7.70 20.28 -5.36
N ILE A 29 8.90 20.51 -5.89
CA ILE A 29 9.63 21.77 -5.73
C ILE A 29 9.46 22.52 -7.04
N ALA A 30 8.75 23.64 -7.00
CA ALA A 30 8.49 24.48 -8.15
C ALA A 30 9.51 25.61 -8.21
N ASP A 31 10.16 25.78 -9.36
CA ASP A 31 10.99 26.94 -9.69
C ASP A 31 10.28 27.67 -10.84
N VAL A 32 9.48 28.69 -10.50
CA VAL A 32 8.58 29.38 -11.42
C VAL A 32 8.56 30.88 -11.19
N LYS A 33 8.33 31.63 -12.27
CA LYS A 33 8.00 33.06 -12.22
C LYS A 33 6.53 33.26 -11.85
N LYS A 34 6.15 34.47 -11.44
CA LYS A 34 4.78 34.81 -11.01
C LYS A 34 3.73 34.36 -12.03
N GLU A 35 3.93 34.71 -13.30
CA GLU A 35 2.97 34.44 -14.39
C GLU A 35 2.77 32.93 -14.58
N VAL A 36 3.87 32.19 -14.71
CA VAL A 36 3.86 30.73 -14.86
C VAL A 36 3.34 30.03 -13.59
N GLY A 37 3.59 30.62 -12.42
CA GLY A 37 3.11 30.15 -11.14
C GLY A 37 1.59 30.09 -11.07
N LEU A 38 0.89 31.11 -11.57
CA LEU A 38 -0.58 31.12 -11.62
C LEU A 38 -1.11 29.99 -12.51
N HIS A 39 -0.54 29.81 -13.70
CA HIS A 39 -0.87 28.69 -14.58
C HIS A 39 -0.58 27.33 -13.93
N THR A 40 0.51 27.23 -13.18
CA THR A 40 0.91 26.00 -12.48
C THR A 40 -0.09 25.63 -11.39
N LEU A 41 -0.50 26.59 -10.56
CA LEU A 41 -1.49 26.37 -9.50
C LEU A 41 -2.87 26.03 -10.07
N CYS A 42 -3.27 26.73 -11.14
CA CYS A 42 -4.52 26.43 -11.85
C CYS A 42 -4.51 25.00 -12.43
N ALA A 43 -3.44 24.62 -13.11
CA ALA A 43 -3.28 23.27 -13.66
C ALA A 43 -3.21 22.20 -12.55
N ALA A 44 -2.50 22.48 -11.45
CA ALA A 44 -2.44 21.60 -10.29
C ALA A 44 -3.82 21.38 -9.68
N HIS A 45 -4.65 22.42 -9.57
CA HIS A 45 -6.04 22.28 -9.12
C HIS A 45 -6.85 21.37 -10.05
N LYS A 46 -6.83 21.64 -11.37
CA LYS A 46 -7.54 20.83 -12.38
C LYS A 46 -7.09 19.38 -12.42
N LEU A 47 -5.80 19.13 -12.14
CA LEU A 47 -5.22 17.78 -12.06
C LEU A 47 -5.37 17.14 -10.68
N GLU A 48 -6.09 17.76 -9.73
CA GLU A 48 -6.24 17.25 -8.36
C GLU A 48 -4.88 16.99 -7.68
N MET A 49 -3.92 17.88 -7.93
CA MET A 49 -2.57 17.83 -7.35
C MET A 49 -2.44 18.83 -6.20
N THR A 50 -3.42 18.87 -5.30
CA THR A 50 -3.43 19.81 -4.16
C THR A 50 -3.19 19.07 -2.84
N TRP A 51 -3.13 19.82 -1.74
CA TRP A 51 -3.04 19.25 -0.40
C TRP A 51 -4.19 18.27 -0.09
N ARG A 52 -5.37 18.43 -0.72
CA ARG A 52 -6.52 17.52 -0.58
C ARG A 52 -6.22 16.11 -1.06
N GLN A 53 -5.35 15.99 -2.07
CA GLN A 53 -4.85 14.72 -2.59
C GLN A 53 -3.46 14.38 -2.06
N LYS A 54 -3.08 14.96 -0.90
CA LYS A 54 -1.80 14.74 -0.22
C LYS A 54 -0.58 15.08 -1.09
N TYR A 55 -0.68 16.10 -1.95
CA TYR A 55 0.48 16.70 -2.59
C TYR A 55 1.10 17.78 -1.71
N VAL A 56 2.42 17.89 -1.75
CA VAL A 56 3.21 18.91 -1.08
C VAL A 56 3.89 19.77 -2.12
N TRP A 57 3.62 21.07 -2.07
CA TRP A 57 4.25 22.06 -2.93
C TRP A 57 5.27 22.86 -2.14
N VAL A 58 6.48 22.99 -2.67
CA VAL A 58 7.50 23.92 -2.21
C VAL A 58 7.66 24.97 -3.29
N LEU A 59 7.23 26.19 -2.99
CA LEU A 59 7.24 27.34 -3.86
C LEU A 59 8.49 28.19 -3.63
N PRO A 60 8.93 28.97 -4.63
CA PRO A 60 10.12 29.80 -4.50
C PRO A 60 9.96 30.97 -3.54
N SER A 61 11.07 31.31 -2.87
CA SER A 61 11.18 32.42 -1.92
C SER A 61 11.03 33.81 -2.53
N TRP A 62 11.37 33.96 -3.81
CA TRP A 62 11.39 35.26 -4.50
C TRP A 62 10.01 35.70 -4.99
N LEU A 63 8.98 34.85 -4.85
CA LEU A 63 7.62 35.26 -5.16
C LEU A 63 7.10 36.21 -4.05
N PRO A 64 6.59 37.40 -4.39
CA PRO A 64 6.13 38.38 -3.40
C PRO A 64 5.04 37.82 -2.48
N LYS A 65 4.91 38.40 -1.29
CA LYS A 65 3.80 38.05 -0.39
C LYS A 65 2.47 38.29 -1.09
N GLY A 66 1.59 37.29 -1.08
CA GLY A 66 0.29 37.37 -1.73
C GLY A 66 0.35 37.48 -3.26
N TRP A 67 1.45 37.07 -3.91
CA TRP A 67 1.63 37.14 -5.37
C TRP A 67 0.50 36.48 -6.19
N PHE A 68 -0.20 35.52 -5.59
CA PHE A 68 -1.30 34.79 -6.18
C PHE A 68 -2.66 35.51 -6.05
N ASN A 69 -2.75 36.57 -5.23
CA ASN A 69 -3.94 37.40 -5.10
C ASN A 69 -3.99 38.41 -6.25
N VAL A 70 -4.65 38.03 -7.33
CA VAL A 70 -4.70 38.78 -8.58
C VAL A 70 -6.12 39.09 -9.02
N SER A 71 -6.26 40.06 -9.90
CA SER A 71 -7.55 40.38 -10.52
C SER A 71 -8.05 39.24 -11.40
N LYS A 72 -9.36 39.23 -11.71
CA LYS A 72 -9.96 38.19 -12.57
C LYS A 72 -9.33 38.15 -13.97
N ASP A 73 -8.84 39.29 -14.45
CA ASP A 73 -8.24 39.42 -15.80
C ASP A 73 -6.84 38.79 -15.88
N GLU A 74 -6.13 38.68 -14.75
CA GLU A 74 -4.81 38.02 -14.66
C GLU A 74 -4.91 36.51 -14.44
N LEU A 75 -6.11 35.99 -14.15
CA LEU A 75 -6.28 34.56 -13.88
C LEU A 75 -6.21 33.72 -15.17
N PRO A 76 -5.58 32.53 -15.11
CA PRO A 76 -5.62 31.58 -16.21
C PRO A 76 -7.05 31.19 -16.58
N ALA A 77 -7.30 30.98 -17.87
CA ALA A 77 -8.62 30.61 -18.38
C ALA A 77 -9.20 29.36 -17.66
N GLY A 78 -10.45 29.50 -17.20
CA GLY A 78 -11.17 28.45 -16.48
C GLY A 78 -10.66 28.20 -15.05
N CYS A 79 -9.99 29.18 -14.44
CA CYS A 79 -9.68 29.16 -13.01
C CYS A 79 -10.30 30.34 -12.27
N THR A 80 -10.64 30.12 -11.00
CA THR A 80 -11.16 31.11 -10.06
C THR A 80 -10.12 31.36 -8.97
N MET A 81 -10.26 32.45 -8.22
CA MET A 81 -9.42 32.72 -7.05
C MET A 81 -9.47 31.58 -6.03
N GLU A 82 -10.65 30.98 -5.82
CA GLU A 82 -10.82 29.84 -4.93
C GLU A 82 -9.98 28.62 -5.36
N HIS A 83 -9.89 28.35 -6.66
CA HIS A 83 -9.05 27.27 -7.18
C HIS A 83 -7.57 27.50 -6.84
N ILE A 84 -7.10 28.73 -6.99
CA ILE A 84 -5.71 29.14 -6.70
C ILE A 84 -5.44 29.07 -5.20
N GLU A 85 -6.30 29.66 -4.37
CA GLU A 85 -6.16 29.65 -2.91
C GLU A 85 -6.11 28.23 -2.37
N ASN A 86 -6.98 27.34 -2.86
CA ASN A 86 -7.00 25.95 -2.47
C ASN A 86 -5.72 25.21 -2.92
N ALA A 87 -5.15 25.54 -4.09
CA ALA A 87 -3.90 24.95 -4.56
C ALA A 87 -2.67 25.43 -3.79
N VAL A 88 -2.63 26.70 -3.38
CA VAL A 88 -1.54 27.29 -2.58
C VAL A 88 -1.61 26.89 -1.12
N ASN A 89 -2.81 26.60 -0.60
CA ASN A 89 -2.97 26.23 0.81
C ASN A 89 -2.07 25.04 1.21
N LEU A 90 -1.46 25.14 2.39
CA LEU A 90 -0.51 24.17 2.96
C LEU A 90 0.78 23.96 2.15
N SER A 91 1.03 24.79 1.13
CA SER A 91 2.34 24.84 0.46
C SER A 91 3.42 25.38 1.41
N PHE A 92 4.66 25.08 1.09
CA PHE A 92 5.82 25.63 1.76
C PHE A 92 6.49 26.66 0.87
N THR A 93 7.10 27.66 1.46
CA THR A 93 8.11 28.51 0.81
C THR A 93 9.38 28.41 1.62
N TYR A 94 10.52 28.31 0.96
CA TYR A 94 11.80 28.52 1.66
C TYR A 94 12.11 30.01 1.68
N ARG A 95 12.97 30.46 2.60
CA ARG A 95 13.55 31.80 2.61
C ARG A 95 14.89 31.79 3.33
N PHE A 96 15.75 32.73 2.97
CA PHE A 96 17.02 32.95 3.67
C PHE A 96 16.80 33.92 4.83
N LYS A 97 17.64 33.84 5.87
CA LYS A 97 17.74 34.94 6.84
C LYS A 97 18.31 36.16 6.11
N GLU A 98 17.47 37.13 5.78
CA GLU A 98 17.92 38.35 5.11
C GLU A 98 18.69 39.27 6.05
N VAL A 99 18.32 39.32 7.33
CA VAL A 99 18.94 40.16 8.35
C VAL A 99 18.96 39.37 9.67
N GLU A 100 20.02 39.53 10.44
CA GLU A 100 20.18 38.91 11.77
C GLU A 100 19.21 39.47 12.83
N ASP A 101 19.24 38.87 14.01
CA ASP A 101 18.40 39.29 15.13
C ASP A 101 18.81 40.69 15.62
N ASP A 102 17.88 41.45 16.20
CA ASP A 102 18.07 42.86 16.57
C ASP A 102 19.26 43.10 17.53
N SER A 103 19.57 42.12 18.37
CA SER A 103 20.70 42.16 19.31
C SER A 103 22.04 41.75 18.70
N PHE A 104 22.07 41.31 17.44
CA PHE A 104 23.31 40.87 16.79
C PHE A 104 24.26 42.06 16.61
N GLU A 105 25.47 41.93 17.17
CA GLU A 105 26.51 42.96 17.10
C GLU A 105 27.17 42.94 15.72
N ILE A 106 27.32 44.14 15.13
CA ILE A 106 27.95 44.31 13.83
C ILE A 106 29.29 45.04 13.99
N ASN A 107 30.22 44.76 13.09
CA ASN A 107 31.57 45.29 13.19
C ASN A 107 31.68 46.72 12.64
N ALA A 108 30.86 47.09 11.66
CA ALA A 108 31.05 48.32 10.91
C ALA A 108 29.79 49.20 10.80
N GLY A 109 29.97 50.49 11.11
CA GLY A 109 28.96 51.54 10.95
C GLY A 109 28.00 51.69 12.14
N PHE A 110 27.41 50.60 12.63
CA PHE A 110 26.44 50.63 13.74
C PHE A 110 26.86 49.65 14.85
N LYS A 111 26.24 49.74 16.03
CA LYS A 111 26.49 48.84 17.15
C LYS A 111 25.82 47.48 16.96
N ASN A 112 24.59 47.48 16.46
CA ASN A 112 23.80 46.27 16.26
C ASN A 112 22.82 46.42 15.09
N VAL A 113 22.20 45.31 14.73
CA VAL A 113 21.18 45.26 13.67
C VAL A 113 20.00 46.20 13.96
N LEU A 114 19.56 46.32 15.22
CA LEU A 114 18.46 47.21 15.59
C LEU A 114 18.75 48.67 15.19
N GLU A 115 19.93 49.17 15.51
CA GLU A 115 20.36 50.53 15.19
C GLU A 115 20.45 50.76 13.67
N TRP A 116 20.92 49.74 12.93
CA TRP A 116 20.89 49.77 11.48
C TRP A 116 19.44 49.88 10.97
N LYS A 117 18.52 49.05 11.47
CA LYS A 117 17.09 49.06 11.06
C LYS A 117 16.41 50.40 11.36
N THR A 118 16.63 50.97 12.55
CA THR A 118 16.03 52.25 12.95
C THR A 118 16.58 53.42 12.15
N THR A 119 17.86 53.38 11.76
CA THR A 119 18.46 54.45 10.95
C THR A 119 17.83 54.55 9.57
N PHE A 120 17.51 53.42 8.92
CA PHE A 120 16.88 53.41 7.60
C PHE A 120 15.36 53.67 7.63
N ASN A 121 14.76 53.81 8.83
CA ASN A 121 13.43 54.37 9.15
C ASN A 121 12.28 54.11 8.15
N GLY A 122 12.32 52.95 7.49
CA GLY A 122 11.40 52.58 6.41
C GLY A 122 11.32 51.07 6.25
N THR A 123 10.45 50.63 5.34
CA THR A 123 10.36 49.22 4.98
C THR A 123 11.67 48.82 4.30
N ILE A 124 12.50 48.05 5.01
CA ILE A 124 13.74 47.51 4.46
C ILE A 124 13.37 46.67 3.25
N VAL A 125 13.81 47.13 2.06
CA VAL A 125 13.57 46.39 0.82
C VAL A 125 14.28 45.04 0.89
N PRO A 126 13.71 43.98 0.30
CA PRO A 126 14.38 42.70 0.23
C PRO A 126 15.81 42.85 -0.28
N TYR A 127 16.73 42.09 0.31
CA TYR A 127 18.16 42.10 -0.03
C TYR A 127 18.97 43.36 0.33
N ALA A 128 18.38 44.38 0.98
CA ALA A 128 19.12 45.58 1.37
C ALA A 128 20.33 45.27 2.30
N GLY A 129 20.16 44.32 3.22
CA GLY A 129 21.26 43.88 4.10
C GLY A 129 22.43 43.30 3.31
N TYR A 130 22.16 42.51 2.26
CA TYR A 130 23.23 41.97 1.41
C TYR A 130 23.98 43.07 0.64
N ALA A 131 23.29 44.13 0.21
CA ALA A 131 23.92 45.26 -0.44
C ALA A 131 24.84 46.03 0.54
N TYR A 132 24.38 46.23 1.78
CA TYR A 132 25.18 46.84 2.85
C TYR A 132 26.46 46.04 3.12
N ASP A 133 26.33 44.73 3.34
CA ASP A 133 27.46 43.83 3.62
C ASP A 133 28.43 43.74 2.44
N ALA A 134 27.94 43.83 1.20
CA ALA A 134 28.80 43.82 0.02
C ALA A 134 29.74 45.02 -0.01
N ILE A 135 29.26 46.23 0.30
CA ILE A 135 30.10 47.43 0.36
C ILE A 135 31.14 47.31 1.46
N TRP A 136 30.75 46.85 2.66
CA TRP A 136 31.69 46.64 3.76
C TRP A 136 32.71 45.54 3.48
N THR A 137 32.33 44.48 2.75
CA THR A 137 33.26 43.46 2.28
C THR A 137 34.37 44.07 1.41
N LEU A 138 33.98 44.93 0.47
CA LEU A 138 34.93 45.60 -0.42
C LEU A 138 35.81 46.59 0.35
N ALA A 139 35.22 47.42 1.23
CA ALA A 139 35.96 48.39 2.03
C ALA A 139 36.96 47.73 2.99
N ASN A 140 36.51 46.74 3.76
CA ASN A 140 37.33 46.01 4.73
C ASN A 140 38.47 45.24 4.05
N SER A 141 38.20 44.61 2.90
CA SER A 141 39.25 43.92 2.15
C SER A 141 40.28 44.87 1.53
N LEU A 142 39.89 46.07 1.11
CA LEU A 142 40.83 47.10 0.65
C LEU A 142 41.69 47.66 1.78
N ASP A 143 41.10 47.91 2.94
CA ASP A 143 41.83 48.38 4.14
C ASP A 143 42.89 47.35 4.59
N LYS A 144 42.50 46.06 4.66
CA LYS A 144 43.42 44.95 4.92
C LYS A 144 44.50 44.79 3.87
N LEU A 145 44.23 45.14 2.62
CA LEU A 145 45.24 45.12 1.56
C LEU A 145 46.20 46.31 1.69
N ASN A 146 45.70 47.51 2.05
CA ASN A 146 46.50 48.72 2.21
C ASN A 146 47.46 48.64 3.40
N SER A 147 47.03 48.06 4.52
CA SER A 147 47.88 47.82 5.71
C SER A 147 49.09 46.91 5.43
N THR A 148 49.10 46.18 4.31
CA THR A 148 50.29 45.43 3.85
C THR A 148 51.32 46.27 3.05
N ARG A 149 51.22 47.61 3.07
CA ARG A 149 52.13 48.58 2.39
C ARG A 149 52.31 48.34 0.89
N PHE A 150 51.27 47.88 0.20
CA PHE A 150 51.35 47.47 -1.21
C PHE A 150 50.92 48.56 -2.20
N ILE A 151 51.19 49.84 -1.91
CA ILE A 151 50.90 50.92 -2.87
C ILE A 151 52.17 51.71 -3.15
N PRO A 152 52.81 51.41 -4.29
CA PRO A 152 52.97 52.45 -5.29
C PRO A 152 52.53 52.00 -6.70
N SER A 153 51.63 52.78 -7.30
CA SER A 153 51.16 52.79 -8.69
C SER A 153 50.26 51.62 -9.17
N VAL A 154 48.95 51.85 -9.11
CA VAL A 154 47.86 51.04 -9.71
C VAL A 154 47.81 51.21 -11.26
N LEU A 155 48.76 51.92 -11.85
CA LEU A 155 48.74 52.34 -13.26
C LEU A 155 49.42 51.37 -14.23
N ASP A 156 50.03 50.28 -13.76
CA ASP A 156 50.60 49.23 -14.61
C ASP A 156 49.61 48.04 -14.80
N PRO A 157 49.20 47.71 -16.03
CA PRO A 157 48.24 46.64 -16.30
C PRO A 157 48.69 45.23 -15.85
N PHE A 158 50.00 44.94 -15.79
CA PHE A 158 50.49 43.66 -15.25
C PHE A 158 50.38 43.61 -13.72
N ARG A 159 50.76 44.70 -13.03
CA ARG A 159 50.58 44.84 -11.58
C ARG A 159 49.11 44.88 -11.17
N LYS A 160 48.21 45.36 -12.04
CA LYS A 160 46.76 45.30 -11.84
C LYS A 160 46.26 43.86 -11.67
N ARG A 161 46.75 42.89 -12.45
CA ARG A 161 46.32 41.48 -12.33
C ARG A 161 46.77 40.86 -11.01
N LEU A 162 48.03 41.05 -10.63
CA LEU A 162 48.57 40.54 -9.37
C LEU A 162 47.85 41.17 -8.16
N TYR A 163 47.61 42.48 -8.22
CA TYR A 163 46.88 43.22 -7.20
C TYR A 163 45.44 42.71 -7.05
N MET A 164 44.72 42.53 -8.17
CA MET A 164 43.35 41.99 -8.14
C MET A 164 43.32 40.56 -7.61
N ALA A 165 44.27 39.71 -7.98
CA ALA A 165 44.36 38.35 -7.45
C ALA A 165 44.59 38.35 -5.92
N LYS A 166 45.47 39.23 -5.43
CA LYS A 166 45.71 39.39 -3.99
C LYS A 166 44.50 39.97 -3.27
N TRP A 167 43.81 40.94 -3.86
CA TRP A 167 42.57 41.50 -3.30
C TRP A 167 41.46 40.45 -3.19
N ILE A 168 41.25 39.65 -4.24
CA ILE A 168 40.31 38.51 -4.22
C ILE A 168 40.71 37.51 -3.12
N GLN A 169 42.01 37.24 -2.96
CA GLN A 169 42.49 36.37 -1.88
C GLN A 169 42.22 36.95 -0.49
N THR A 170 42.36 38.27 -0.33
CA THR A 170 41.99 38.98 0.91
C THR A 170 40.50 38.85 1.18
N ILE A 171 39.64 39.05 0.18
CA ILE A 171 38.18 38.86 0.31
C ILE A 171 37.87 37.44 0.79
N LYS A 172 38.47 36.42 0.17
CA LYS A 172 38.22 35.00 0.52
C LYS A 172 38.67 34.62 1.93
N ARG A 173 39.73 35.25 2.44
CA ARG A 173 40.27 34.98 3.78
C ARG A 173 39.62 35.81 4.88
N ASN A 174 38.87 36.84 4.50
CA ASN A 174 38.23 37.72 5.45
C ASN A 174 36.93 37.12 5.97
N SER A 175 36.73 37.22 7.28
CA SER A 175 35.49 36.89 7.96
C SER A 175 35.19 37.98 8.98
N PHE A 176 33.96 38.48 9.00
CA PHE A 176 33.53 39.57 9.87
C PHE A 176 32.00 39.55 10.03
N ASN A 177 31.48 40.12 11.11
CA ASN A 177 30.05 40.13 11.40
C ASN A 177 29.41 41.43 10.92
N GLU A 178 28.34 41.31 10.15
CA GLU A 178 27.55 42.44 9.67
C GLU A 178 26.06 42.14 9.74
N VAL A 179 25.22 42.94 9.08
CA VAL A 179 23.77 42.93 9.32
C VAL A 179 23.11 41.62 8.88
N THR A 180 23.69 40.90 7.93
CA THR A 180 23.19 39.59 7.50
C THR A 180 23.93 38.42 8.15
N GLY A 181 24.63 38.67 9.26
CA GLY A 181 25.40 37.69 10.03
C GLY A 181 26.88 37.66 9.66
N THR A 182 27.55 36.55 9.97
CA THR A 182 28.96 36.39 9.62
C THR A 182 29.14 36.28 8.11
N VAL A 183 29.87 37.23 7.54
CA VAL A 183 30.21 37.29 6.13
C VAL A 183 31.54 36.57 5.92
N SER A 184 31.48 35.37 5.33
CA SER A 184 32.66 34.59 4.97
C SER A 184 32.44 33.90 3.63
N PHE A 185 33.52 33.59 2.92
CA PHE A 185 33.46 33.00 1.58
C PHE A 185 34.23 31.69 1.52
N ARG A 186 33.60 30.65 0.96
CA ARG A 186 34.25 29.40 0.60
C ARG A 186 34.31 29.30 -0.92
N SER A 187 35.53 29.29 -1.46
CA SER A 187 35.78 29.32 -2.91
C SER A 187 35.17 30.57 -3.59
N THR A 188 34.00 30.44 -4.22
CA THR A 188 33.26 31.51 -4.92
C THR A 188 31.91 31.81 -4.29
N THR A 189 31.53 31.08 -3.24
CA THR A 189 30.20 31.16 -2.64
C THR A 189 30.32 31.68 -1.21
N ARG A 190 29.41 32.57 -0.82
CA ARG A 190 29.27 32.97 0.58
C ARG A 190 28.86 31.75 1.41
N GLN A 191 29.45 31.57 2.59
CA GLN A 191 29.03 30.48 3.48
C GLN A 191 27.55 30.66 3.85
N SER A 192 26.82 29.54 3.82
CA SER A 192 25.36 29.55 3.82
C SER A 192 24.81 30.11 5.12
N GLN A 193 23.81 30.97 4.99
CA GLN A 193 22.95 31.38 6.10
C GLN A 193 21.91 30.28 6.38
N PRO A 194 21.28 30.27 7.57
CA PRO A 194 20.19 29.37 7.87
C PRO A 194 19.04 29.54 6.87
N ILE A 195 18.50 28.41 6.39
CA ILE A 195 17.31 28.38 5.55
C ILE A 195 16.10 28.18 6.47
N TYR A 196 15.06 28.96 6.23
CA TYR A 196 13.77 28.86 6.88
C TYR A 196 12.77 28.27 5.90
N LEU A 197 11.98 27.30 6.35
CA LEU A 197 10.84 26.78 5.60
C LEU A 197 9.55 27.22 6.27
N ASP A 198 8.73 27.96 5.53
CA ASP A 198 7.51 28.58 6.02
C ASP A 198 6.30 27.88 5.36
N GLN A 199 5.35 27.41 6.16
CA GLN A 199 4.12 26.80 5.64
C GLN A 199 3.03 27.88 5.48
N TYR A 200 2.45 27.99 4.29
CA TYR A 200 1.29 28.83 4.04
C TYR A 200 0.01 28.15 4.56
N VAL A 201 -0.74 28.85 5.42
CA VAL A 201 -2.03 28.39 5.95
C VAL A 201 -3.06 29.51 5.72
N ALA A 202 -4.16 29.20 5.04
CA ALA A 202 -5.20 30.17 4.75
C ALA A 202 -5.68 30.90 6.03
N GLY A 203 -5.58 32.24 6.03
CA GLY A 203 -6.02 33.10 7.15
C GLY A 203 -4.98 33.42 8.22
N GLU A 204 -3.84 32.73 8.27
CA GLU A 204 -2.73 33.03 9.20
C GLU A 204 -1.43 33.30 8.43
N TYR A 205 -1.24 34.53 7.97
CA TYR A 205 0.07 35.00 7.53
C TYR A 205 0.87 35.50 8.75
N LYS A 206 1.15 34.62 9.72
CA LYS A 206 1.96 35.01 10.88
C LYS A 206 3.44 35.15 10.48
N PRO A 207 4.09 36.28 10.79
CA PRO A 207 5.51 36.53 10.52
C PRO A 207 6.45 35.73 11.45
N GLU A 208 5.92 34.88 12.32
CA GLU A 208 6.66 33.78 12.93
C GLU A 208 6.31 32.52 12.16
N PRO A 209 7.05 32.20 11.09
CA PRO A 209 6.70 31.04 10.32
C PRO A 209 6.94 29.81 11.18
N ARG A 210 6.21 28.76 10.84
CA ARG A 210 6.48 27.41 11.31
C ARG A 210 7.77 26.90 10.71
N SER A 211 8.84 27.54 11.15
CA SER A 211 10.15 27.54 10.56
C SER A 211 10.80 26.23 10.93
N ILE A 212 11.25 25.54 9.92
CA ILE A 212 12.38 24.65 10.08
C ILE A 212 13.62 25.53 9.98
N LYS A 213 14.52 25.46 10.96
CA LYS A 213 15.87 26.00 10.82
C LYS A 213 16.79 24.87 10.35
N THR A 214 17.56 25.12 9.30
CA THR A 214 18.75 24.32 9.00
C THR A 214 19.97 25.14 9.40
N SER A 215 20.69 24.74 10.45
CA SER A 215 22.01 25.30 10.70
C SER A 215 23.00 24.63 9.77
N ALA A 216 23.43 25.31 8.72
CA ALA A 216 24.56 24.86 7.91
C ALA A 216 25.85 25.18 8.68
N LEU A 217 26.23 24.30 9.61
CA LEU A 217 27.54 24.32 10.25
C LEU A 217 28.14 22.92 10.08
N ASN A 218 28.81 22.74 8.93
CA ASN A 218 29.52 21.54 8.49
C ASN A 218 28.62 20.40 7.98
N ASP A 219 29.12 19.66 6.99
CA ASP A 219 28.43 18.55 6.28
C ASP A 219 27.94 17.41 7.21
N ASP A 220 28.32 17.43 8.50
CA ASP A 220 28.08 16.33 9.44
C ASP A 220 27.02 16.63 10.52
N ASP A 221 26.63 17.90 10.75
CA ASP A 221 25.71 18.30 11.83
C ASP A 221 24.61 19.27 11.34
N GLU A 222 23.81 18.84 10.36
CA GLU A 222 22.57 19.53 10.01
C GLU A 222 21.51 19.32 11.11
N GLU A 223 21.52 20.16 12.17
CA GLU A 223 20.45 20.14 13.17
C GLU A 223 19.17 20.76 12.58
N PHE A 224 18.23 19.91 12.20
CA PHE A 224 16.91 20.30 11.72
C PHE A 224 16.00 20.61 12.90
N LYS A 225 15.88 21.89 13.28
CA LYS A 225 15.01 22.31 14.38
C LYS A 225 13.63 22.70 13.87
N ILE A 226 12.63 21.89 14.21
CA ILE A 226 11.22 22.23 14.00
C ILE A 226 10.80 23.21 15.08
N VAL A 227 10.69 24.50 14.73
CA VAL A 227 10.32 25.54 15.70
C VAL A 227 8.81 25.51 16.01
N HIS A 228 7.99 25.06 15.06
CA HIS A 228 6.54 24.96 15.25
C HIS A 228 5.94 23.73 14.56
N LYS A 229 4.77 23.29 15.03
CA LYS A 229 4.05 22.11 14.53
C LYS A 229 3.54 22.31 13.09
N ILE A 230 4.10 21.56 12.14
CA ILE A 230 3.62 21.50 10.75
C ILE A 230 2.19 20.95 10.71
N LEU A 231 1.30 21.58 9.94
CA LEU A 231 -0.09 21.15 9.81
C LEU A 231 -0.26 20.18 8.64
N TRP A 232 -0.87 19.04 8.94
CA TRP A 232 -1.26 18.03 7.96
C TRP A 232 -2.69 17.56 8.25
N PRO A 233 -3.73 18.26 7.74
CA PRO A 233 -5.12 17.96 8.11
C PRO A 233 -5.56 16.54 7.73
N LEU A 234 -4.97 15.98 6.67
CA LEU A 234 -5.28 14.64 6.15
C LEU A 234 -4.20 13.60 6.51
N GLY A 235 -3.40 13.88 7.55
CA GLY A 235 -2.23 13.10 7.92
C GLY A 235 -1.00 13.41 7.06
N ARG A 236 0.17 12.94 7.51
CA ARG A 236 1.46 13.18 6.85
C ARG A 236 1.46 12.57 5.43
N PRO A 237 1.74 13.37 4.38
CA PRO A 237 1.89 12.85 3.03
C PRO A 237 3.06 11.88 2.90
N THR A 238 2.94 10.91 1.99
CA THR A 238 4.07 10.11 1.53
C THR A 238 4.71 10.79 0.33
N ASP A 239 5.95 10.43 -0.01
CA ASP A 239 6.63 10.90 -1.23
C ASP A 239 6.06 10.26 -2.51
N GLY A 240 5.13 9.31 -2.35
CA GLY A 240 4.52 8.52 -3.41
C GLY A 240 5.39 7.34 -3.87
N SER A 241 6.50 7.08 -3.17
CA SER A 241 7.21 5.82 -3.32
C SER A 241 6.35 4.64 -2.86
N ALA A 242 6.56 3.48 -3.47
CA ALA A 242 5.93 2.26 -2.99
C ALA A 242 6.44 1.98 -1.57
N PRO A 243 5.56 1.59 -0.63
CA PRO A 243 5.94 1.36 0.76
C PRO A 243 7.17 0.45 0.84
N SER A 244 8.18 0.91 1.60
CA SER A 244 9.50 0.30 1.75
C SER A 244 9.50 -0.99 2.59
N GLY A 245 8.42 -1.76 2.53
CA GLY A 245 8.35 -3.16 2.98
C GLY A 245 8.52 -4.16 1.83
N SER A 246 8.78 -3.70 0.60
CA SER A 246 8.85 -4.54 -0.60
C SER A 246 10.15 -5.32 -0.79
N LYS A 247 10.99 -5.49 0.25
CA LYS A 247 12.07 -6.48 0.20
C LYS A 247 11.57 -7.94 0.23
N GLY A 248 10.27 -8.17 0.38
CA GLY A 248 9.64 -9.51 0.35
C GLY A 248 8.52 -9.70 -0.68
N CYS A 249 8.24 -8.74 -1.57
CA CYS A 249 7.17 -8.90 -2.54
C CYS A 249 7.68 -9.79 -3.70
N GLN A 250 7.47 -11.11 -3.58
CA GLN A 250 7.77 -12.09 -4.64
C GLN A 250 7.14 -11.61 -5.95
N SER A 251 7.87 -11.70 -7.06
CA SER A 251 7.52 -11.09 -8.35
C SER A 251 6.11 -11.42 -8.85
N LEU A 252 5.59 -12.59 -8.47
CA LEU A 252 4.26 -13.09 -8.84
C LEU A 252 3.11 -12.28 -8.22
N ILE A 253 3.30 -11.66 -7.05
CA ILE A 253 2.23 -10.97 -6.30
C ILE A 253 2.17 -9.48 -6.62
N LYS A 254 3.20 -8.93 -7.30
CA LYS A 254 3.24 -7.52 -7.73
C LYS A 254 2.09 -7.17 -8.68
N GLY A 255 1.71 -8.08 -9.58
CA GLY A 255 0.60 -7.87 -10.50
C GLY A 255 -0.76 -7.81 -9.79
N LEU A 256 -0.98 -8.71 -8.82
CA LEU A 256 -2.20 -8.76 -8.02
C LEU A 256 -2.34 -7.52 -7.12
N ALA A 257 -1.25 -7.10 -6.46
CA ALA A 257 -1.22 -5.91 -5.61
C ALA A 257 -1.47 -4.62 -6.41
N ALA A 258 -0.91 -4.52 -7.61
CA ALA A 258 -1.13 -3.39 -8.51
C ALA A 258 -2.57 -3.33 -9.04
N PHE A 259 -3.17 -4.50 -9.33
CA PHE A 259 -4.55 -4.59 -9.80
C PHE A 259 -5.56 -4.22 -8.70
N LEU A 260 -5.34 -4.69 -7.47
CA LEU A 260 -6.26 -4.48 -6.35
C LEU A 260 -6.02 -3.16 -5.59
N ARG A 261 -4.89 -2.47 -5.82
CA ARG A 261 -4.49 -1.24 -5.10
C ARG A 261 -4.43 -1.40 -3.58
N ILE A 262 -4.02 -2.57 -3.14
CA ILE A 262 -3.90 -2.96 -1.73
C ILE A 262 -2.41 -3.08 -1.37
N GLU A 263 -2.06 -2.90 -0.09
CA GLU A 263 -0.69 -3.11 0.41
C GLU A 263 -0.19 -4.54 0.12
N CYS A 264 1.10 -4.72 -0.22
CA CYS A 264 1.62 -6.04 -0.62
C CYS A 264 1.48 -7.08 0.52
N GLU A 265 1.51 -6.67 1.79
CA GLU A 265 1.29 -7.56 2.94
C GLU A 265 -0.13 -8.17 2.93
N ILE A 266 -1.14 -7.33 2.72
CA ILE A 266 -2.53 -7.76 2.63
C ILE A 266 -2.74 -8.61 1.36
N ALA A 267 -2.11 -8.24 0.23
CA ALA A 267 -2.17 -9.03 -1.00
C ALA A 267 -1.52 -10.42 -0.85
N THR A 268 -0.41 -10.53 -0.11
CA THR A 268 0.22 -11.82 0.20
C THR A 268 -0.67 -12.68 1.09
N ALA A 269 -1.33 -12.09 2.10
CA ALA A 269 -2.25 -12.81 2.97
C ALA A 269 -3.45 -13.37 2.18
N ILE A 270 -4.04 -12.56 1.28
CA ILE A 270 -5.15 -12.98 0.41
C ILE A 270 -4.69 -14.13 -0.50
N ALA A 271 -3.52 -14.03 -1.13
CA ALA A 271 -3.00 -15.08 -2.01
C ALA A 271 -2.80 -16.42 -1.27
N ILE A 272 -2.26 -16.39 -0.05
CA ILE A 272 -2.09 -17.60 0.78
C ILE A 272 -3.45 -18.21 1.11
N VAL A 273 -4.44 -17.42 1.52
CA VAL A 273 -5.78 -17.92 1.84
C VAL A 273 -6.45 -18.57 0.63
N VAL A 274 -6.34 -17.96 -0.56
CA VAL A 274 -6.89 -18.54 -1.79
C VAL A 274 -6.21 -19.86 -2.17
N ILE A 275 -4.88 -19.94 -2.05
CA ILE A 275 -4.13 -21.18 -2.33
C ILE A 275 -4.54 -22.29 -1.34
N VAL A 276 -4.66 -21.96 -0.06
CA VAL A 276 -5.08 -22.94 0.97
C VAL A 276 -6.50 -23.43 0.69
N LEU A 277 -7.45 -22.54 0.39
CA LEU A 277 -8.82 -22.93 0.05
C LEU A 277 -8.87 -23.80 -1.21
N ALA A 278 -8.13 -23.43 -2.25
CA ALA A 278 -8.03 -24.23 -3.47
C ALA A 278 -7.43 -25.61 -3.20
N SER A 279 -6.42 -25.69 -2.32
CA SER A 279 -5.82 -26.97 -1.93
C SER A 279 -6.81 -27.86 -1.17
N ILE A 280 -7.60 -27.31 -0.25
CA ILE A 280 -8.62 -28.06 0.51
C ILE A 280 -9.68 -28.62 -0.45
N ILE A 281 -10.12 -27.83 -1.42
CA ILE A 281 -11.10 -28.28 -2.43
C ILE A 281 -10.49 -29.39 -3.30
N ALA A 282 -9.25 -29.23 -3.76
CA ALA A 282 -8.57 -30.24 -4.56
C ALA A 282 -8.37 -31.56 -3.79
N PHE A 283 -7.91 -31.50 -2.54
CA PHE A 283 -7.77 -32.67 -1.67
C PHE A 283 -9.11 -33.33 -1.36
N GLY A 284 -10.18 -32.55 -1.14
CA GLY A 284 -11.53 -33.05 -0.97
C GLY A 284 -12.04 -33.78 -2.21
N PHE A 285 -11.77 -33.25 -3.41
CA PHE A 285 -12.17 -33.88 -4.67
C PHE A 285 -11.42 -35.18 -4.93
N VAL A 286 -10.10 -35.20 -4.70
CA VAL A 286 -9.28 -36.41 -4.84
C VAL A 286 -9.67 -37.46 -3.81
N GLY A 287 -9.87 -37.07 -2.55
CA GLY A 287 -10.33 -37.96 -1.48
C GLY A 287 -11.72 -38.53 -1.78
N GLY A 288 -12.66 -37.69 -2.20
CA GLY A 288 -13.99 -38.12 -2.64
C GLY A 288 -13.94 -39.08 -3.81
N ALA A 289 -13.10 -38.84 -4.82
CA ALA A 289 -12.92 -39.74 -5.95
C ALA A 289 -12.32 -41.10 -5.53
N LEU A 290 -11.39 -41.13 -4.56
CA LEU A 290 -10.83 -42.37 -4.02
C LEU A 290 -11.86 -43.16 -3.21
N VAL A 291 -12.64 -42.48 -2.36
CA VAL A 291 -13.72 -43.11 -1.58
C VAL A 291 -14.80 -43.64 -2.52
N TYR A 292 -15.20 -42.87 -3.52
CA TYR A 292 -16.16 -43.30 -4.53
C TYR A 292 -15.68 -44.55 -5.27
N ARG A 293 -14.42 -44.59 -5.72
CA ARG A 293 -13.82 -45.78 -6.35
C ARG A 293 -13.76 -46.98 -5.40
N HIS A 294 -13.52 -46.77 -4.11
CA HIS A 294 -13.50 -47.86 -3.13
C HIS A 294 -14.91 -48.37 -2.82
N TYR A 295 -15.89 -47.47 -2.74
CA TYR A 295 -17.29 -47.80 -2.56
C TYR A 295 -17.82 -48.61 -3.75
N GLU A 296 -17.50 -48.20 -4.98
CA GLU A 296 -17.86 -48.91 -6.20
C GLU A 296 -17.28 -50.34 -6.21
N LYS A 297 -16.02 -50.52 -5.78
CA LYS A 297 -15.42 -51.86 -5.63
C LYS A 297 -16.12 -52.72 -4.57
N LYS A 298 -16.52 -52.13 -3.43
CA LYS A 298 -17.27 -52.84 -2.38
C LYS A 298 -18.68 -53.24 -2.84
N VAL A 299 -19.38 -52.35 -3.55
CA VAL A 299 -20.73 -52.65 -4.07
C VAL A 299 -20.68 -53.83 -5.05
N ARG A 300 -19.72 -53.84 -5.99
CA ARG A 300 -19.54 -54.97 -6.93
C ARG A 300 -19.25 -56.31 -6.24
N LEU A 301 -18.53 -56.30 -5.12
CA LEU A 301 -18.25 -57.51 -4.33
C LEU A 301 -19.51 -58.02 -3.61
N ILE A 302 -20.36 -57.11 -3.12
CA ILE A 302 -21.61 -57.47 -2.45
C ILE A 302 -22.63 -58.03 -3.46
N GLU A 303 -22.73 -57.45 -4.67
CA GLU A 303 -23.58 -57.98 -5.75
C GLU A 303 -23.17 -59.41 -6.15
N GLN A 304 -21.87 -59.69 -6.30
CA GLN A 304 -21.38 -61.05 -6.60
C GLN A 304 -21.67 -62.07 -5.48
N GLN A 305 -21.61 -61.64 -4.23
CA GLN A 305 -21.83 -62.52 -3.08
C GLN A 305 -23.33 -62.82 -2.89
N GLN A 306 -24.21 -61.86 -3.19
CA GLN A 306 -25.66 -62.02 -3.17
C GLN A 306 -26.13 -63.01 -4.24
N ASP A 307 -25.63 -62.90 -5.47
CA ASP A 307 -25.97 -63.83 -6.57
C ASP A 307 -25.53 -65.28 -6.28
N SER A 308 -24.39 -65.46 -5.61
CA SER A 308 -23.87 -66.80 -5.27
C SER A 308 -24.67 -67.54 -4.18
N SER A 309 -25.30 -66.81 -3.26
CA SER A 309 -26.11 -67.41 -2.18
C SER A 309 -27.54 -67.77 -2.61
N LEU A 310 -28.03 -67.17 -3.70
CA LEU A 310 -29.38 -67.40 -4.22
C LEU A 310 -29.42 -68.52 -5.26
N SER A 311 -28.27 -68.88 -5.84
CA SER A 311 -28.15 -70.00 -6.78
C SER A 311 -28.17 -71.40 -6.15
N SER A 312 -28.20 -71.52 -4.80
CA SER A 312 -28.21 -72.82 -4.11
C SER A 312 -29.59 -73.30 -3.66
N LEU A 313 -30.66 -72.56 -3.95
CA LEU A 313 -32.04 -73.02 -3.75
C LEU A 313 -32.60 -73.42 -5.10
N SER A 314 -32.20 -74.60 -5.58
CA SER A 314 -32.88 -75.23 -6.71
C SER A 314 -34.30 -75.58 -6.27
N GLU A 315 -35.29 -74.85 -6.80
CA GLU A 315 -36.70 -75.16 -6.70
C GLU A 315 -36.94 -76.51 -7.39
N TYR A 316 -37.05 -77.59 -6.59
CA TYR A 316 -37.30 -78.94 -7.08
C TYR A 316 -38.79 -79.21 -7.01
N GLU A 317 -39.46 -79.18 -8.16
CA GLU A 317 -40.88 -79.50 -8.26
C GLU A 317 -41.09 -81.01 -8.18
N LEU A 318 -41.90 -81.44 -7.20
CA LEU A 318 -42.27 -82.84 -7.02
C LEU A 318 -43.52 -83.17 -7.83
N PRO A 319 -43.64 -84.40 -8.39
CA PRO A 319 -44.86 -84.85 -9.07
C PRO A 319 -46.09 -84.76 -8.16
N GLU A 320 -47.24 -84.37 -8.71
CA GLU A 320 -48.46 -84.04 -7.94
C GLU A 320 -48.96 -85.19 -7.04
N ASP A 321 -48.72 -86.45 -7.43
CA ASP A 321 -49.14 -87.65 -6.71
C ASP A 321 -48.10 -88.22 -5.74
N SER A 322 -46.92 -87.60 -5.63
CA SER A 322 -45.81 -88.13 -4.83
C SER A 322 -45.94 -87.86 -3.33
N VAL A 323 -46.93 -87.06 -2.92
CA VAL A 323 -47.09 -86.63 -1.52
C VAL A 323 -48.50 -86.96 -1.02
N ARG A 324 -48.59 -87.69 0.10
CA ARG A 324 -49.86 -87.98 0.79
C ARG A 324 -49.90 -87.30 2.15
N ILE A 325 -50.94 -86.53 2.41
CA ILE A 325 -51.12 -85.78 3.67
C ILE A 325 -52.13 -86.52 4.56
N TYR A 326 -51.79 -86.73 5.83
CA TYR A 326 -52.65 -87.43 6.79
C TYR A 326 -53.37 -86.48 7.75
N ARG A 327 -52.64 -85.82 8.64
CA ARG A 327 -53.20 -84.97 9.70
C ARG A 327 -52.33 -83.76 9.99
N SER A 328 -52.94 -82.69 10.52
CA SER A 328 -52.20 -81.53 11.01
C SER A 328 -51.40 -81.89 12.27
N LEU A 329 -50.12 -81.48 12.31
CA LEU A 329 -49.25 -81.61 13.48
C LEU A 329 -49.25 -80.35 14.35
N GLY A 330 -49.50 -79.18 13.75
CA GLY A 330 -49.54 -77.91 14.46
C GLY A 330 -49.45 -76.70 13.53
N GLU A 331 -49.66 -75.51 14.09
CA GLU A 331 -49.60 -74.23 13.38
C GLU A 331 -48.56 -73.33 14.04
N GLY A 332 -47.62 -72.80 13.24
CA GLY A 332 -46.59 -71.86 13.69
C GLY A 332 -46.63 -70.55 12.92
N ALA A 333 -45.72 -69.62 13.22
CA ALA A 333 -45.67 -68.26 12.64
C ALA A 333 -45.53 -68.22 11.10
N PHE A 334 -45.26 -69.36 10.46
CA PHE A 334 -45.11 -69.48 9.02
C PHE A 334 -46.09 -70.47 8.38
N GLY A 335 -47.18 -70.85 9.06
CA GLY A 335 -48.27 -71.68 8.53
C GLY A 335 -48.44 -73.03 9.22
N LYS A 336 -49.40 -73.83 8.72
CA LYS A 336 -49.71 -75.17 9.24
C LYS A 336 -48.76 -76.21 8.68
N VAL A 337 -48.36 -77.13 9.55
CA VAL A 337 -47.51 -78.28 9.22
C VAL A 337 -48.34 -79.54 9.37
N TYR A 338 -48.28 -80.41 8.37
CA TYR A 338 -48.99 -81.67 8.33
C TYR A 338 -48.00 -82.84 8.35
N LEU A 339 -48.42 -83.94 8.96
CA LEU A 339 -47.75 -85.23 8.79
C LEU A 339 -48.20 -85.83 7.46
N GLY A 340 -47.23 -86.27 6.66
CA GLY A 340 -47.51 -86.99 5.44
C GLY A 340 -46.41 -87.97 5.08
N GLU A 341 -46.57 -88.58 3.92
CA GLU A 341 -45.59 -89.49 3.33
C GLU A 341 -45.21 -88.99 1.94
N TYR A 342 -43.92 -89.12 1.64
CA TYR A 342 -43.35 -88.88 0.33
C TYR A 342 -42.99 -90.22 -0.32
N LEU A 343 -43.55 -90.47 -1.51
CA LEU A 343 -43.26 -91.60 -2.36
C LEU A 343 -42.18 -91.19 -3.36
N LYS A 344 -40.99 -91.79 -3.22
CA LYS A 344 -39.92 -91.66 -4.21
C LYS A 344 -40.18 -92.63 -5.38
N GLU A 345 -39.76 -92.28 -6.59
CA GLU A 345 -39.98 -93.06 -7.83
C GLU A 345 -39.57 -94.55 -7.76
N GLU A 346 -38.72 -94.92 -6.80
CA GLU A 346 -38.25 -96.29 -6.54
C GLU A 346 -39.17 -97.09 -5.60
N GLY A 347 -40.36 -96.57 -5.24
CA GLY A 347 -41.34 -97.24 -4.39
C GLY A 347 -41.06 -97.15 -2.88
N CYS A 348 -40.05 -96.39 -2.47
CA CYS A 348 -39.75 -96.11 -1.06
C CYS A 348 -40.67 -95.02 -0.50
N VAL A 349 -41.20 -95.26 0.70
CA VAL A 349 -42.09 -94.34 1.43
C VAL A 349 -41.36 -93.73 2.61
N PHE A 350 -41.33 -92.39 2.68
CA PHE A 350 -40.70 -91.64 3.77
C PHE A 350 -41.73 -90.80 4.51
N ALA A 351 -41.76 -90.90 5.85
CA ALA A 351 -42.56 -89.99 6.67
C ALA A 351 -41.93 -88.59 6.64
N VAL A 352 -42.71 -87.58 6.26
CA VAL A 352 -42.26 -86.20 6.08
C VAL A 352 -43.22 -85.22 6.76
N ALA A 353 -42.68 -84.08 7.19
CA ALA A 353 -43.46 -82.94 7.64
C ALA A 353 -43.67 -81.99 6.45
N ILE A 354 -44.91 -81.75 6.07
CA ILE A 354 -45.28 -80.96 4.89
C ILE A 354 -45.81 -79.62 5.36
N LYS A 355 -45.20 -78.54 4.88
CA LYS A 355 -45.66 -77.18 5.15
C LYS A 355 -46.41 -76.66 3.93
N ALA A 356 -47.72 -76.44 4.10
CA ALA A 356 -48.56 -75.96 3.02
C ALA A 356 -48.83 -74.46 3.18
N ALA A 357 -48.72 -73.70 2.08
CA ALA A 357 -49.07 -72.28 2.07
C ALA A 357 -50.60 -72.04 2.13
N ARG A 358 -51.41 -73.07 1.85
CA ARG A 358 -52.88 -73.07 1.93
C ARG A 358 -53.39 -74.42 2.43
N ASP A 359 -54.52 -74.44 3.13
CA ASP A 359 -55.15 -75.68 3.61
C ASP A 359 -55.48 -76.61 2.40
N PRO A 360 -54.98 -77.86 2.36
CA PRO A 360 -55.22 -78.79 1.27
C PRO A 360 -56.68 -79.28 1.28
N LYS A 361 -57.37 -79.20 0.13
CA LYS A 361 -58.82 -79.44 0.02
C LYS A 361 -59.25 -80.90 -0.07
N ASN A 362 -58.33 -81.86 -0.23
CA ASN A 362 -58.65 -83.29 -0.40
C ASN A 362 -58.14 -84.13 0.77
N LEU A 363 -58.81 -84.05 1.92
CA LEU A 363 -58.76 -85.10 2.96
C LEU A 363 -59.66 -86.27 2.52
N ASN A 364 -59.22 -87.04 1.52
CA ASN A 364 -59.92 -88.27 1.15
C ASN A 364 -59.66 -89.33 2.22
N ALA A 365 -60.64 -89.40 3.11
CA ALA A 365 -60.80 -90.35 4.18
C ALA A 365 -60.62 -91.79 3.69
N LYS A 366 -59.64 -92.48 4.28
CA LYS A 366 -59.77 -93.89 4.60
C LYS A 366 -59.17 -94.13 5.97
N LEU A 367 -59.99 -93.88 6.99
CA LEU A 367 -59.76 -94.36 8.35
C LEU A 367 -59.74 -95.88 8.29
N VAL A 368 -58.55 -96.48 8.20
CA VAL A 368 -58.37 -97.89 8.54
C VAL A 368 -57.88 -97.92 9.98
N VAL A 369 -58.79 -98.31 10.86
CA VAL A 369 -58.47 -98.70 12.22
C VAL A 369 -57.75 -100.03 12.14
N GLU A 370 -56.48 -100.07 12.53
CA GLU A 370 -55.82 -101.33 12.88
C GLU A 370 -55.41 -101.30 14.35
N ARG A 371 -55.81 -102.36 15.05
CA ARG A 371 -55.83 -102.50 16.49
C ARG A 371 -54.68 -103.40 16.95
N SER A 372 -53.91 -102.90 17.92
CA SER A 372 -53.16 -103.59 18.99
C SER A 372 -52.08 -104.64 18.69
N ARG A 373 -50.90 -104.42 19.28
CA ARG A 373 -50.19 -105.21 20.33
C ARG A 373 -48.86 -104.46 20.57
N GLY A 374 -48.35 -104.17 21.76
CA GLY A 374 -48.50 -104.75 23.09
C GLY A 374 -47.09 -105.10 23.60
N TYR A 375 -46.68 -104.48 24.72
CA TYR A 375 -45.52 -104.79 25.58
C TYR A 375 -44.11 -104.53 24.97
N GLU A 376 -43.06 -104.12 25.69
CA GLU A 376 -42.76 -104.18 27.12
C GLU A 376 -41.60 -103.20 27.47
N THR A 377 -41.54 -102.82 28.73
CA THR A 377 -40.49 -102.11 29.49
C THR A 377 -39.05 -102.62 29.26
N ILE A 378 -38.05 -101.72 29.24
CA ILE A 378 -37.17 -101.32 30.38
C ILE A 378 -36.80 -99.85 30.18
#